data_AF-A0A085W4Q0-F1
#
_entry.id   AF-A0A085W4Q0-F1
#
_cell.length_a   1.000
_cell.length_b   1.000
_cell.length_c   1.000
_cell.angle_alpha   90.00
_cell.angle_beta   90.00
_cell.angle_gamma   90.00
#
_symmetry.space_group_name_H-M   'P 1'
#
loop_
_entity.id
_entity.type
_entity.pdbx_description
1 polymer ?
#
loop_
_entity_poly.entity_id
_entity_poly.type
_entity_poly.pdbx_seq_one_letter_code
_entity_poly.pdbx_strand_id
1 'polypeptide(L)'
;MIGIPLGLLYSNWGEWFLHKYVLHGLGKNPKSFWAFHWHEHHQKSRRNEMVDTQYTAPIWNWSPQSKELLGLAAIVVGHLPLFPVAPFFTATVWFCTARYYHIHRKAHLDPNWAKEHLPWHYDHHMGKDQNSNWCVTHPLFDLLLGTRKEFVGVQPRAPEVQGEPVPLREARSEHDRPSAPAA
;
A
#
# COMPACT_ATOMS: atom_id res chain seq x y z
N MET A 1 -17.93 -27.43 -7.02
CA MET A 1 -17.66 -25.97 -7.11
C MET A 1 -17.20 -25.33 -5.79
N ILE A 2 -17.06 -26.09 -4.68
CA ILE A 2 -16.56 -25.60 -3.38
C ILE A 2 -15.16 -24.94 -3.44
N GLY A 3 -14.37 -25.25 -4.47
CA GLY A 3 -13.03 -24.67 -4.65
C GLY A 3 -13.02 -23.14 -4.75
N ILE A 4 -14.08 -22.51 -5.29
CA ILE A 4 -14.17 -21.04 -5.39
C ILE A 4 -14.26 -20.38 -4.01
N PRO A 5 -15.28 -20.67 -3.16
CA PRO A 5 -15.35 -20.07 -1.84
C PRO A 5 -14.13 -20.40 -0.97
N LEU A 6 -13.59 -21.62 -1.08
CA LEU A 6 -12.35 -21.98 -0.37
C LEU A 6 -11.14 -21.17 -0.87
N GLY A 7 -11.02 -20.93 -2.17
CA GLY A 7 -9.97 -20.12 -2.76
C GLY A 7 -10.05 -18.66 -2.29
N LEU A 8 -11.25 -18.08 -2.27
CA LEU A 8 -11.47 -16.72 -1.76
C LEU A 8 -11.07 -16.60 -0.28
N LEU A 9 -11.52 -17.53 0.56
CA LEU A 9 -11.19 -17.55 1.98
C LEU A 9 -9.69 -17.72 2.20
N TYR A 10 -9.08 -18.69 1.51
CA TYR A 10 -7.65 -18.97 1.58
C TYR A 10 -6.81 -17.77 1.13
N SER A 11 -7.18 -17.10 0.03
CA SER A 11 -6.44 -15.94 -0.47
C SER A 11 -6.51 -14.76 0.50
N ASN A 12 -7.66 -14.49 1.11
CA ASN A 12 -7.74 -13.41 2.09
C ASN A 12 -6.96 -13.71 3.38
N TRP A 13 -6.97 -14.97 3.83
CA TRP A 13 -6.09 -15.43 4.90
C TRP A 13 -4.62 -15.26 4.53
N GLY A 14 -4.26 -15.65 3.30
CA GLY A 14 -2.92 -15.53 2.76
C GLY A 14 -2.43 -14.09 2.74
N GLU A 15 -3.28 -13.13 2.33
CA GLU A 15 -2.98 -11.69 2.46
C GLU A 15 -2.63 -11.32 3.89
N TRP A 16 -3.52 -11.64 4.85
CA TRP A 16 -3.30 -11.34 6.26
C TRP A 16 -1.98 -11.95 6.78
N PHE A 17 -1.76 -13.23 6.51
CA PHE A 17 -0.62 -13.98 7.01
C PHE A 17 0.71 -13.49 6.42
N LEU A 18 0.78 -13.40 5.09
CA LEU A 18 2.01 -12.96 4.40
C LEU A 18 2.31 -11.50 4.73
N HIS A 19 1.30 -10.64 4.75
CA HIS A 19 1.51 -9.23 5.04
C HIS A 19 2.03 -9.02 6.47
N LYS A 20 1.44 -9.71 7.46
CA LYS A 20 1.85 -9.64 8.85
C LYS A 20 3.23 -10.24 9.11
N TYR A 21 3.45 -11.50 8.73
CA TYR A 21 4.62 -12.26 9.15
C TYR A 21 5.79 -12.18 8.18
N VAL A 22 5.52 -12.07 6.88
CA VAL A 22 6.57 -11.99 5.85
C VAL A 22 6.92 -10.54 5.57
N LEU A 23 5.96 -9.76 5.09
CA LEU A 23 6.21 -8.39 4.63
C LEU A 23 6.55 -7.45 5.79
N HIS A 24 5.81 -7.49 6.90
CA HIS A 24 6.15 -6.70 8.10
C HIS A 24 7.11 -7.43 9.04
N GLY A 25 6.83 -8.70 9.34
CA GLY A 25 7.66 -9.49 10.27
C GLY A 25 9.11 -9.58 9.80
N LEU A 26 9.36 -10.12 8.61
CA LEU A 26 10.70 -10.18 8.04
C LEU A 26 11.15 -8.83 7.45
N GLY A 27 10.25 -8.03 6.89
CA GLY A 27 10.62 -6.78 6.20
C GLY A 27 11.08 -5.64 7.13
N LYS A 28 10.79 -5.68 8.43
CA LYS A 28 11.38 -4.71 9.36
C LYS A 28 12.90 -4.88 9.51
N ASN A 29 13.43 -6.08 9.27
CA ASN A 29 14.87 -6.28 9.23
C ASN A 29 15.43 -5.74 7.90
N PRO A 30 16.32 -4.71 7.90
CA PRO A 30 16.83 -4.09 6.67
C PRO A 30 17.70 -5.02 5.81
N LYS A 31 18.18 -6.15 6.36
CA LYS A 31 18.95 -7.16 5.60
C LYS A 31 18.06 -8.20 4.92
N SER A 32 16.76 -8.20 5.18
CA SER A 32 15.80 -9.14 4.60
C SER A 32 15.51 -8.81 3.15
N PHE A 33 15.28 -9.82 2.31
CA PHE A 33 14.72 -9.61 0.97
C PHE A 33 13.43 -8.79 1.01
N TRP A 34 12.60 -9.00 2.03
CA TRP A 34 11.31 -8.34 2.23
C TRP A 34 11.42 -6.91 2.78
N ALA A 35 12.64 -6.40 3.00
CA ALA A 35 12.88 -5.07 3.57
C ALA A 35 12.25 -3.93 2.76
N PHE A 36 12.06 -4.16 1.45
CA PHE A 36 11.43 -3.21 0.55
C PHE A 36 10.02 -2.81 1.01
N HIS A 37 9.29 -3.71 1.66
CA HIS A 37 7.91 -3.44 2.05
C HIS A 37 7.85 -2.39 3.14
N TRP A 38 8.68 -2.52 4.17
CA TRP A 38 8.68 -1.60 5.30
C TRP A 38 9.48 -0.32 5.03
N HIS A 39 10.74 -0.47 4.59
CA HIS A 39 11.70 0.64 4.51
C HIS A 39 11.57 1.46 3.23
N GLU A 40 10.88 0.95 2.20
CA GLU A 40 10.65 1.68 0.96
C GLU A 40 9.17 1.98 0.77
N HIS A 41 8.33 0.96 0.61
CA HIS A 41 6.92 1.11 0.26
C HIS A 41 6.10 1.80 1.36
N HIS A 42 6.14 1.30 2.59
CA HIS A 42 5.47 1.93 3.74
C HIS A 42 6.01 3.32 4.03
N GLN A 43 7.33 3.47 4.06
CA GLN A 43 7.97 4.74 4.36
C GLN A 43 7.61 5.82 3.32
N LYS A 44 7.65 5.50 2.02
CA LYS A 44 7.27 6.43 0.94
C LYS A 44 5.78 6.74 0.99
N SER A 45 4.93 5.73 1.07
CA SER A 45 3.47 5.92 1.15
C SER A 45 3.09 6.82 2.33
N ARG A 46 3.69 6.61 3.51
CA ARG A 46 3.38 7.42 4.70
C ARG A 46 3.83 8.88 4.55
N ARG A 47 4.97 9.12 3.91
CA ARG A 47 5.51 10.47 3.69
C ARG A 47 4.76 11.23 2.60
N ASN A 48 4.11 10.53 1.69
CA ASN A 48 3.44 11.09 0.53
C ASN A 48 1.93 10.79 0.53
N GLU A 49 1.30 10.77 1.70
CA GLU A 49 -0.17 10.67 1.84
C GLU A 49 -0.82 9.48 1.11
N MET A 50 -0.21 8.29 1.25
CA MET A 50 -0.54 7.01 0.58
C MET A 50 0.04 6.86 -0.85
N VAL A 51 0.51 7.94 -1.48
CA VAL A 51 1.08 7.86 -2.83
C VAL A 51 2.40 7.08 -2.83
N ASP A 52 2.51 6.11 -3.73
CA ASP A 52 3.78 5.42 -3.99
C ASP A 52 4.12 5.41 -5.47
N THR A 53 5.05 6.31 -5.83
CA THR A 53 5.48 6.51 -7.22
C THR A 53 6.26 5.35 -7.79
N GLN A 54 6.66 4.35 -6.98
CA GLN A 54 7.29 3.16 -7.55
C GLN A 54 6.42 2.47 -8.60
N TYR A 55 5.09 2.57 -8.46
CA TYR A 55 4.13 1.93 -9.34
C TYR A 55 3.99 2.61 -10.72
N THR A 56 4.60 3.79 -10.90
CA THR A 56 4.70 4.46 -12.21
C THR A 56 5.94 4.03 -12.99
N ALA A 57 6.90 3.39 -12.33
CA ALA A 57 8.11 2.90 -12.98
C ALA A 57 7.84 1.64 -13.82
N PRO A 58 8.71 1.35 -14.80
CA PRO A 58 8.68 0.08 -15.51
C PRO A 58 8.90 -1.12 -14.57
N ILE A 59 8.15 -2.20 -14.79
CA ILE A 59 8.20 -3.42 -13.97
C ILE A 59 9.55 -4.17 -14.02
N TRP A 60 10.40 -3.86 -15.00
CA TRP A 60 11.73 -4.47 -15.16
C TRP A 60 12.78 -3.83 -14.24
N ASN A 61 12.49 -2.68 -13.65
CA ASN A 61 13.39 -2.04 -12.71
C ASN A 61 13.45 -2.83 -11.42
N TRP A 62 14.64 -3.01 -10.84
CA TRP A 62 14.78 -3.62 -9.52
C TRP A 62 14.28 -2.66 -8.43
N SER A 63 13.00 -2.79 -8.08
CA SER A 63 12.24 -1.86 -7.24
C SER A 63 11.30 -2.66 -6.34
N PRO A 64 10.65 -2.05 -5.33
CA PRO A 64 9.69 -2.78 -4.50
C PRO A 64 8.52 -3.36 -5.35
N GLN A 65 8.12 -2.72 -6.45
CA GLN A 65 7.10 -3.21 -7.38
C GLN A 65 7.52 -4.53 -8.06
N SER A 66 8.76 -4.62 -8.56
CA SER A 66 9.22 -5.86 -9.19
C SER A 66 9.44 -6.97 -8.17
N LYS A 67 9.89 -6.65 -6.96
CA LYS A 67 9.99 -7.61 -5.85
C LYS A 67 8.61 -8.11 -5.39
N GLU A 68 7.60 -7.25 -5.35
CA GLU A 68 6.20 -7.63 -5.12
C GLU A 68 5.73 -8.60 -6.22
N LEU A 69 5.94 -8.25 -7.50
CA LEU A 69 5.59 -9.13 -8.62
C LEU A 69 6.32 -10.49 -8.55
N LEU A 70 7.58 -10.54 -8.11
CA LEU A 70 8.28 -11.80 -7.89
C LEU A 70 7.64 -12.65 -6.78
N GLY A 71 7.24 -12.03 -5.66
CA GLY A 71 6.52 -12.71 -4.58
C GLY A 71 5.18 -13.27 -5.06
N LEU A 72 4.41 -12.49 -5.83
CA LEU A 72 3.14 -12.91 -6.41
C LEU A 72 3.32 -14.02 -7.46
N ALA A 73 4.37 -13.95 -8.29
CA ALA A 73 4.71 -15.01 -9.23
C ALA A 73 5.04 -16.32 -8.49
N ALA A 74 5.76 -16.25 -7.37
CA ALA A 74 6.02 -17.43 -6.53
C ALA A 74 4.72 -18.05 -5.97
N ILE A 75 3.71 -17.24 -5.62
CA ILE A 75 2.39 -17.75 -5.23
C ILE A 75 1.73 -18.46 -6.42
N VAL A 76 1.69 -17.85 -7.61
CA VAL A 76 1.08 -18.45 -8.81
C VAL A 76 1.73 -19.80 -9.14
N VAL A 77 3.05 -19.83 -9.25
CA VAL A 77 3.84 -21.03 -9.58
C VAL A 77 3.71 -22.08 -8.48
N GLY A 78 3.76 -21.68 -7.20
CA GLY A 78 3.63 -22.60 -6.07
C GLY A 78 2.29 -23.34 -6.02
N HIS A 79 1.23 -22.77 -6.59
CA HIS A 79 -0.08 -23.42 -6.66
C HIS A 79 -0.31 -24.22 -7.96
N LEU A 80 0.61 -24.15 -8.93
CA LEU A 80 0.49 -24.86 -10.21
C LEU A 80 0.26 -26.37 -10.04
N PRO A 81 0.96 -27.10 -9.14
CA PRO A 81 0.74 -28.53 -8.94
C PRO A 81 -0.68 -28.92 -8.50
N LEU A 82 -1.44 -27.98 -7.92
CA LEU A 82 -2.81 -28.23 -7.47
C LEU A 82 -3.84 -28.16 -8.61
N PHE A 83 -3.50 -27.54 -9.75
CA PHE A 83 -4.45 -27.30 -10.83
C PHE A 83 -5.15 -28.57 -11.36
N PRO A 84 -4.46 -29.71 -11.58
CA PRO A 84 -5.12 -30.93 -12.07
C PRO A 84 -6.14 -31.54 -11.09
N VAL A 85 -6.00 -31.28 -9.80
CA VAL A 85 -6.83 -31.90 -8.74
C VAL A 85 -7.89 -30.92 -8.22
N ALA A 86 -7.58 -29.64 -8.15
CA ALA A 86 -8.44 -28.59 -7.59
C ALA A 86 -8.49 -27.34 -8.49
N PRO A 87 -8.91 -27.47 -9.77
CA PRO A 87 -8.77 -26.41 -10.77
C PRO A 87 -9.48 -25.11 -10.37
N PHE A 88 -10.69 -25.20 -9.82
CA PHE A 88 -11.45 -24.02 -9.38
C PHE A 88 -10.82 -23.32 -8.17
N PHE A 89 -10.20 -24.07 -7.26
CA PHE A 89 -9.45 -23.48 -6.14
C PHE A 89 -8.22 -22.75 -6.67
N THR A 90 -7.38 -23.43 -7.46
CA THR A 90 -6.16 -22.86 -8.02
C THR A 90 -6.44 -21.63 -8.89
N ALA A 91 -7.44 -21.71 -9.77
CA ALA A 91 -7.84 -20.58 -10.61
C ALA A 91 -8.34 -19.38 -9.77
N THR A 92 -9.06 -19.64 -8.67
CA THR A 92 -9.49 -18.58 -7.74
C THR A 92 -8.29 -17.94 -7.06
N VAL A 93 -7.31 -18.72 -6.59
CA VAL A 93 -6.09 -18.18 -5.98
C VAL A 93 -5.31 -17.31 -6.97
N TRP A 94 -5.16 -17.74 -8.22
CA TRP A 94 -4.52 -16.94 -9.26
C TRP A 94 -5.29 -15.65 -9.56
N PHE A 95 -6.62 -15.73 -9.67
CA PHE A 95 -7.48 -14.56 -9.84
C PHE A 95 -7.30 -13.57 -8.68
N CYS A 96 -7.34 -14.05 -7.44
CA CYS A 96 -7.14 -13.22 -6.24
C CYS A 96 -5.74 -12.60 -6.20
N THR A 97 -4.71 -13.34 -6.62
CA THR A 97 -3.32 -12.85 -6.69
C THR A 97 -3.18 -11.71 -7.71
N ALA A 98 -3.75 -11.87 -8.91
CA ALA A 98 -3.77 -10.82 -9.93
C ALA A 98 -4.59 -9.60 -9.48
N ARG A 99 -5.75 -9.85 -8.86
CA ARG A 99 -6.61 -8.79 -8.31
C ARG A 99 -5.90 -8.02 -7.21
N TYR A 100 -5.20 -8.71 -6.29
CA TYR A 100 -4.41 -8.09 -5.22
C TYR A 100 -3.47 -7.04 -5.80
N TYR A 101 -2.63 -7.41 -6.77
CA TYR A 101 -1.68 -6.48 -7.37
C TYR A 101 -2.37 -5.28 -8.01
N HIS A 102 -3.44 -5.53 -8.78
CA HIS A 102 -4.15 -4.48 -9.48
C HIS A 102 -4.72 -3.43 -8.52
N ILE A 103 -5.42 -3.88 -7.48
CA ILE A 103 -6.06 -2.95 -6.55
C ILE A 103 -5.08 -2.33 -5.56
N HIS A 104 -4.03 -3.07 -5.17
CA HIS A 104 -2.96 -2.56 -4.32
C HIS A 104 -2.26 -1.40 -5.04
N ARG A 105 -1.82 -1.64 -6.28
CA ARG A 105 -1.26 -0.61 -7.16
C ARG A 105 -2.22 0.57 -7.33
N LYS A 106 -3.49 0.32 -7.61
CA LYS A 106 -4.50 1.39 -7.76
C LYS A 106 -4.60 2.24 -6.49
N ALA A 107 -4.61 1.61 -5.32
CA ALA A 107 -4.74 2.30 -4.04
C ALA A 107 -3.60 3.31 -3.79
N HIS A 108 -2.39 2.98 -4.27
CA HIS A 108 -1.21 3.84 -4.14
C HIS A 108 -1.04 4.87 -5.26
N LEU A 109 -1.80 4.74 -6.36
CA LEU A 109 -1.84 5.73 -7.43
C LEU A 109 -3.03 6.69 -7.31
N ASP A 110 -4.10 6.25 -6.64
CA ASP A 110 -5.29 7.03 -6.35
C ASP A 110 -5.69 6.88 -4.87
N PRO A 111 -5.07 7.68 -3.98
CA PRO A 111 -5.36 7.65 -2.55
C PRO A 111 -6.81 7.98 -2.20
N ASN A 112 -7.50 8.78 -3.00
CA ASN A 112 -8.90 9.14 -2.75
C ASN A 112 -9.79 7.92 -3.01
N TRP A 113 -9.56 7.22 -4.12
CA TRP A 113 -10.20 5.94 -4.38
C TRP A 113 -9.89 4.92 -3.27
N ALA A 114 -8.64 4.87 -2.78
CA ALA A 114 -8.25 4.00 -1.67
C ALA A 114 -9.01 4.31 -0.37
N LYS A 115 -9.12 5.59 0.02
CA LYS A 115 -9.88 6.01 1.21
C LYS A 115 -11.34 5.57 1.15
N GLU A 116 -11.96 5.67 -0.01
CA GLU A 116 -13.37 5.35 -0.20
C GLU A 116 -13.62 3.84 -0.29
N HIS A 117 -12.80 3.11 -1.05
CA HIS A 117 -13.07 1.72 -1.42
C HIS A 117 -12.28 0.70 -0.61
N LEU A 118 -11.11 1.08 -0.11
CA LEU A 118 -10.21 0.25 0.69
C LEU A 118 -9.76 0.99 1.98
N PRO A 119 -10.69 1.53 2.78
CA PRO A 119 -10.34 2.33 3.96
C PRO A 119 -9.44 1.59 4.94
N TRP A 120 -9.56 0.26 5.04
CA TRP A 120 -8.68 -0.56 5.87
C TRP A 120 -7.22 -0.54 5.38
N HIS A 121 -6.97 -0.57 4.07
CA HIS A 121 -5.62 -0.49 3.51
C HIS A 121 -5.06 0.92 3.63
N TYR A 122 -5.91 1.94 3.46
CA TYR A 122 -5.50 3.33 3.76
C TYR A 122 -5.10 3.49 5.24
N ASP A 123 -5.92 2.96 6.15
CA ASP A 123 -5.65 2.96 7.58
C ASP A 123 -4.38 2.19 7.94
N HIS A 124 -4.05 1.11 7.22
CA HIS A 124 -2.81 0.36 7.40
C HIS A 124 -1.56 1.23 7.23
N HIS A 125 -1.54 2.06 6.18
CA HIS A 125 -0.41 2.94 5.90
C HIS A 125 -0.41 4.20 6.76
N MET A 126 -1.58 4.82 6.90
CA MET A 126 -1.71 6.18 7.43
C MET A 126 -2.11 6.22 8.91
N GLY A 127 -2.63 5.12 9.43
CA GLY A 127 -2.99 4.96 10.83
C GLY A 127 -1.82 5.12 11.80
N LYS A 128 -2.16 5.37 13.07
CA LYS A 128 -1.15 5.47 14.14
C LYS A 128 -0.41 4.16 14.34
N ASP A 129 -1.12 3.04 14.26
CA ASP A 129 -0.58 1.69 14.39
C ASP A 129 -0.48 0.97 13.04
N GLN A 130 0.73 0.93 12.48
CA GLN A 130 1.02 0.23 11.22
C GLN A 130 1.15 -1.30 11.40
N ASN A 131 0.99 -1.83 12.62
CA ASN A 131 0.93 -3.28 12.90
C ASN A 131 -0.51 -3.79 13.02
N SER A 132 -1.38 -3.28 12.16
CA SER A 132 -2.81 -3.60 12.11
C SER A 132 -3.32 -3.46 10.69
N ASN A 133 -4.52 -3.95 10.36
CA ASN A 133 -5.11 -3.87 9.02
C ASN A 133 -4.26 -4.56 7.93
N TRP A 134 -4.01 -5.86 8.05
CA TRP A 134 -3.10 -6.61 7.19
C TRP A 134 -3.69 -6.99 5.83
N CYS A 135 -5.00 -7.17 5.72
CA CYS A 135 -5.61 -7.50 4.45
C CYS A 135 -5.65 -6.27 3.54
N VAL A 136 -5.33 -6.44 2.25
CA VAL A 136 -5.37 -5.34 1.29
C VAL A 136 -6.71 -5.34 0.58
N THR A 137 -7.22 -6.51 0.19
CA THR A 137 -8.32 -6.57 -0.76
C THR A 137 -9.71 -6.67 -0.16
N HIS A 138 -9.81 -7.18 1.06
CA HIS A 138 -11.01 -7.23 1.87
C HIS A 138 -10.61 -7.46 3.32
N PRO A 139 -11.20 -6.81 4.33
CA PRO A 139 -10.69 -6.86 5.71
C PRO A 139 -11.14 -8.11 6.49
N LEU A 140 -11.50 -9.22 5.83
CA LEU A 140 -12.18 -10.34 6.50
C LEU A 140 -11.33 -10.93 7.61
N PHE A 141 -10.07 -11.30 7.34
CA PHE A 141 -9.21 -11.84 8.39
C PHE A 141 -8.75 -10.80 9.42
N ASP A 142 -8.72 -9.52 9.08
CA ASP A 142 -8.54 -8.47 10.08
C ASP A 142 -9.71 -8.37 11.06
N LEU A 143 -10.94 -8.51 10.55
CA LEU A 143 -12.14 -8.51 11.38
C LEU A 143 -12.22 -9.78 12.24
N LEU A 144 -12.01 -10.94 11.63
CA LEU A 144 -12.06 -12.23 12.33
C LEU A 144 -11.00 -12.35 13.43
N LEU A 145 -9.80 -11.81 13.21
CA LEU A 145 -8.68 -11.92 14.14
C LEU A 145 -8.45 -10.66 14.97
N GLY A 146 -9.37 -9.69 14.91
CA GLY A 146 -9.34 -8.47 15.73
C GLY A 146 -8.15 -7.55 15.43
N THR A 147 -7.59 -7.59 14.21
CA THR A 147 -6.51 -6.71 13.78
C THR A 147 -6.98 -5.50 12.97
N ARG A 148 -8.29 -5.31 12.76
CA ARG A 148 -8.87 -4.10 12.17
C ARG A 148 -8.81 -2.92 13.17
N LYS A 149 -8.20 -1.80 12.77
CA LYS A 149 -8.16 -0.52 13.52
C LYS A 149 -8.47 0.65 12.60
N GLU A 150 -9.60 1.31 12.84
CA GLU A 150 -10.07 2.42 12.02
C GLU A 150 -9.27 3.72 12.25
N PHE A 151 -9.03 4.47 11.17
CA PHE A 151 -8.37 5.76 11.23
C PHE A 151 -9.14 6.85 10.46
N VAL A 152 -9.48 6.64 9.19
CA VAL A 152 -10.24 7.63 8.38
C VAL A 152 -11.57 8.03 9.03
N GLY A 153 -12.26 7.09 9.68
CA GLY A 153 -13.56 7.34 10.33
C GLY A 153 -13.51 7.97 11.73
N VAL A 154 -12.33 8.10 12.34
CA VAL A 154 -12.17 8.49 13.76
C VAL A 154 -11.34 9.78 13.93
N GLN A 155 -10.77 10.31 12.85
CA GLN A 155 -10.06 11.59 12.84
C GLN A 155 -11.03 12.74 13.16
N PRO A 156 -10.70 13.65 14.10
CA PRO A 156 -11.42 14.90 14.24
C PRO A 156 -11.38 15.65 12.90
N ARG A 157 -12.52 16.23 12.49
CA ARG A 157 -12.56 17.09 11.30
C ARG A 157 -11.46 18.14 11.45
N ALA A 158 -10.63 18.32 10.41
CA ALA A 158 -9.62 19.37 10.41
C ALA A 158 -10.31 20.72 10.73
N PRO A 159 -9.72 21.58 11.57
CA PRO A 159 -10.28 22.90 11.80
C PRO A 159 -10.47 23.58 10.45
N GLU A 160 -11.68 24.09 10.21
CA GLU A 160 -11.97 24.86 9.02
C GLU A 160 -11.04 26.08 9.03
N VAL A 161 -10.12 26.15 8.08
CA VAL A 161 -9.19 27.28 7.98
C VAL A 161 -10.01 28.48 7.50
N GLN A 162 -10.62 29.20 8.44
CA GLN A 162 -11.11 30.55 8.21
C GLN A 162 -9.91 31.48 8.15
N GLY A 163 -9.20 31.46 7.03
CA GLY A 163 -8.08 32.34 6.75
C GLY A 163 -8.35 33.10 5.47
N GLU A 164 -8.50 34.43 5.59
CA GLU A 164 -8.53 35.31 4.42
C GLU A 164 -7.33 35.02 3.49
N PRO A 165 -7.51 35.18 2.17
CA PRO A 165 -6.43 34.92 1.22
C PRO A 165 -5.20 35.75 1.58
N VAL A 166 -4.11 35.07 1.93
CA VAL A 166 -2.81 35.69 2.17
C VAL A 166 -2.42 36.41 0.86
N PRO A 167 -2.22 37.74 0.86
CA PRO A 167 -1.82 38.44 -0.35
C PRO A 167 -0.49 37.88 -0.85
N LEU A 168 -0.47 37.51 -2.12
CA LEU A 168 0.75 37.16 -2.83
C LEU A 168 1.76 38.30 -2.64
N ARG A 169 2.85 38.03 -1.91
CA ARG A 169 3.99 38.94 -1.87
C ARG A 169 4.50 39.09 -3.30
N GLU A 170 4.32 40.28 -3.87
CA GLU A 170 4.97 40.67 -5.11
C GLU A 170 6.47 40.41 -4.97
N ALA A 171 7.03 39.66 -5.91
CA ALA A 171 8.45 39.44 -6.00
C ALA A 171 9.12 40.81 -6.17
N ARG A 172 9.87 41.25 -5.14
CA ARG A 172 10.74 42.42 -5.28
C ARG A 172 11.72 42.13 -6.43
N SER A 173 11.68 42.97 -7.45
CA SER A 173 12.61 42.90 -8.58
C SER A 173 14.04 43.11 -8.07
N GLU A 174 14.99 42.45 -8.72
CA GLU A 174 16.41 42.46 -8.35
C GLU A 174 17.12 43.81 -8.57
N HIS A 175 16.37 44.89 -8.80
CA HIS A 175 16.89 46.20 -9.18
C HIS A 175 17.26 47.13 -8.00
N ASP A 176 16.97 46.72 -6.76
CA ASP A 176 17.16 47.54 -5.55
C ASP A 176 18.32 47.08 -4.65
N ARG A 177 19.37 46.47 -5.21
CA ARG A 177 20.62 46.25 -4.45
C ARG A 177 21.50 47.50 -4.53
N PRO A 178 21.84 48.16 -3.40
CA PRO A 178 22.86 49.18 -3.40
C PRO A 178 24.22 48.56 -3.74
N SER A 179 24.97 49.20 -4.63
CA SER A 179 26.33 48.83 -5.01
C SER A 179 27.25 48.89 -3.78
N ALA A 180 28.00 47.81 -3.54
CA ALA A 180 29.03 47.77 -2.51
C ALA A 180 30.16 48.76 -2.85
N PRO A 181 30.73 49.47 -1.85
CA PRO A 181 31.88 50.32 -2.09
C PRO A 181 33.13 49.45 -2.29
N ALA A 182 33.94 49.83 -3.28
CA ALA A 182 35.20 49.18 -3.59
C ALA A 182 36.26 49.47 -2.51
N ALA A 183 36.98 48.43 -2.10
CA ALA A 183 38.26 48.48 -1.41
C ALA A 183 39.14 47.34 -1.92
#